data_AF-A0A928WDH4-F1
#
_entry.id   AF-A0A928WDH4-F1
#
_cell.length_a   1.000
_cell.length_b   1.000
_cell.length_c   1.000
_cell.angle_alpha   90.00
_cell.angle_beta   90.00
_cell.angle_gamma   90.00
#
_symmetry.space_group_name_H-M   'P 1'
#
loop_
_entity.id
_entity.type
_entity.pdbx_description
1 polymer ?
#
loop_
_entity_poly.entity_id
_entity_poly.type
_entity_poly.pdbx_seq_one_letter_code
_entity_poly.pdbx_strand_id
1 'polypeptide(L)'
;MHKLTFYPINNANCILIELDNRQLILFDYANPGDPQNDKDKRIDTASEIKALLKERNRNNIDVVVFTHIDLDHIGGASELFYLQHAQKYQSDDRIKIDNLWIPAGVILEEGTEDEARIIREEACYRLKQGKGIRVFSRPKKLENWLNKQNPKLTLEERKHLITDAGKLVPGFSTAEEGVEFFVHSPFATRQNDNELIDRNGNCIVVQATFLFDSIETKVILTGDIHQEALDNIAKNTKRHQNEHRLEWDIYLIPHHCSYKSLNEVEKGTTTTTPTEEIRWLLEEQGRNRGIIVSSSKPIPGEDTTQPPHRQTANYYRKCAQSKDSEFIVTMEHPKASAPKPLIITIDSSGATKKQISYSTPLIVTKSTPRAG
;
A
#
# COMPACT_ATOMS: atom_id res chain seq x y z
N MET A 1 -6.34 -12.99 -15.27
CA MET A 1 -5.87 -11.59 -15.21
C MET A 1 -5.91 -11.09 -13.78
N HIS A 2 -4.82 -10.49 -13.30
CA HIS A 2 -4.80 -9.76 -12.02
C HIS A 2 -5.11 -8.28 -12.24
N LYS A 3 -5.55 -7.57 -11.20
CA LYS A 3 -5.89 -6.15 -11.28
C LYS A 3 -5.48 -5.42 -10.00
N LEU A 4 -4.77 -4.31 -10.14
CA LEU A 4 -4.41 -3.40 -9.07
C LEU A 4 -5.25 -2.11 -9.22
N THR A 5 -5.85 -1.66 -8.13
CA THR A 5 -6.67 -0.45 -8.08
C THR A 5 -6.13 0.48 -7.01
N PHE A 6 -5.67 1.67 -7.42
CA PHE A 6 -5.22 2.73 -6.51
C PHE A 6 -6.33 3.78 -6.40
N TYR A 7 -6.89 3.95 -5.21
CA TYR A 7 -8.02 4.86 -5.00
C TYR A 7 -7.55 6.32 -4.81
N PRO A 8 -8.20 7.31 -5.45
CA PRO A 8 -7.87 8.72 -5.30
C PRO A 8 -8.45 9.29 -3.99
N ILE A 9 -7.64 9.30 -2.92
CA ILE A 9 -8.06 9.75 -1.59
C ILE A 9 -7.11 10.77 -0.94
N ASN A 10 -6.45 11.61 -1.74
CA ASN A 10 -5.39 12.54 -1.33
C ASN A 10 -4.13 11.82 -0.81
N ASN A 11 -3.46 12.38 0.22
CA ASN A 11 -2.31 11.77 0.89
C ASN A 11 -2.85 10.75 1.88
N ALA A 12 -3.35 9.65 1.33
CA ALA A 12 -3.84 8.50 2.05
C ALA A 12 -3.76 7.29 1.12
N ASN A 13 -3.75 6.09 1.70
CA ASN A 13 -3.60 4.86 0.94
C ASN A 13 -4.81 3.93 1.09
N CYS A 14 -5.20 3.42 -0.06
CA CYS A 14 -6.12 2.30 -0.21
C CYS A 14 -5.80 1.71 -1.58
N ILE A 15 -5.24 0.49 -1.59
CA ILE A 15 -4.80 -0.18 -2.81
C ILE A 15 -5.36 -1.59 -2.80
N LEU A 16 -6.24 -1.89 -3.76
CA LEU A 16 -6.84 -3.21 -3.87
C LEU A 16 -6.15 -4.00 -4.98
N ILE A 17 -5.69 -5.21 -4.63
CA ILE A 17 -5.21 -6.22 -5.56
C ILE A 17 -6.27 -7.32 -5.67
N GLU A 18 -6.77 -7.52 -6.87
CA GLU A 18 -7.65 -8.62 -7.25
C GLU A 18 -6.82 -9.64 -8.03
N LEU A 19 -6.65 -10.83 -7.47
CA LEU A 19 -5.95 -11.92 -8.13
C LEU A 19 -6.88 -12.65 -9.11
N ASP A 20 -6.30 -13.32 -10.10
CA ASP A 20 -7.06 -14.08 -11.10
C ASP A 20 -7.86 -15.23 -10.47
N ASN A 21 -7.32 -15.83 -9.40
CA ASN A 21 -8.01 -16.83 -8.58
C ASN A 21 -9.12 -16.24 -7.68
N ARG A 22 -9.46 -14.96 -7.88
CA ARG A 22 -10.50 -14.19 -7.18
C ARG A 22 -10.20 -13.79 -5.73
N GLN A 23 -9.02 -14.09 -5.20
CA GLN A 23 -8.59 -13.56 -3.91
C GLN A 23 -8.46 -12.03 -3.95
N LEU A 24 -8.75 -11.40 -2.81
CA LEU A 24 -8.70 -9.95 -2.61
C LEU A 24 -7.66 -9.62 -1.54
N ILE A 25 -6.71 -8.77 -1.89
CA ILE A 25 -5.67 -8.27 -1.00
C ILE A 25 -5.76 -6.76 -0.97
N LEU A 26 -6.01 -6.17 0.20
CA LEU A 26 -6.14 -4.74 0.39
C LEU A 26 -4.92 -4.21 1.14
N PHE A 27 -4.10 -3.41 0.48
CA PHE A 27 -2.98 -2.69 1.09
C PHE A 27 -3.42 -1.31 1.55
N ASP A 28 -3.35 -1.12 2.86
CA ASP A 28 -3.91 -0.02 3.63
C ASP A 28 -5.41 0.20 3.39
N TYR A 29 -6.05 0.90 4.31
CA TYR A 29 -7.41 1.36 4.11
C TYR A 29 -7.62 2.68 4.82
N ALA A 30 -7.87 3.71 4.04
CA ALA A 30 -8.44 4.95 4.52
C ALA A 30 -9.69 5.31 3.70
N ASN A 31 -10.69 5.86 4.39
CA ASN A 31 -11.83 6.52 3.78
C ASN A 31 -11.98 7.96 4.29
N PRO A 32 -11.04 8.85 3.94
CA PRO A 32 -11.00 10.18 4.52
C PRO A 32 -11.99 11.16 3.86
N GLY A 33 -12.71 10.71 2.82
CA GLY A 33 -13.67 11.52 2.07
C GLY A 33 -14.83 12.01 2.94
N ASP A 34 -15.26 13.24 2.68
CA ASP A 34 -16.44 13.82 3.31
C ASP A 34 -17.61 13.77 2.32
N PRO A 35 -18.57 12.84 2.50
CA PRO A 35 -19.70 12.70 1.59
C PRO A 35 -20.66 13.91 1.63
N GLN A 36 -20.55 14.79 2.62
CA GLN A 36 -21.39 16.00 2.73
C GLN A 36 -20.77 17.20 1.99
N ASN A 37 -19.53 17.10 1.54
CA ASN A 37 -18.82 18.17 0.84
C ASN A 37 -18.80 17.91 -0.67
N ASP A 38 -19.61 18.65 -1.43
CA ASP A 38 -19.71 18.56 -2.89
C ASP A 38 -18.42 18.93 -3.64
N LYS A 39 -17.46 19.57 -2.96
CA LYS A 39 -16.13 19.90 -3.49
C LYS A 39 -15.08 18.85 -3.15
N ASP A 40 -15.40 17.89 -2.28
CA ASP A 40 -14.50 16.78 -2.02
C ASP A 40 -14.48 15.86 -3.23
N LYS A 41 -13.28 15.71 -3.79
CA LYS A 41 -13.03 14.88 -4.97
C LYS A 41 -12.56 13.47 -4.60
N ARG A 42 -12.33 13.22 -3.32
CA ARG A 42 -11.89 11.91 -2.85
C ARG A 42 -13.02 10.90 -3.04
N ILE A 43 -12.66 9.71 -3.48
CA ILE A 43 -13.64 8.64 -3.63
C ILE A 43 -14.02 8.07 -2.26
N ASP A 44 -15.28 7.65 -2.13
CA ASP A 44 -15.75 6.88 -0.97
C ASP A 44 -15.29 5.42 -1.11
N THR A 45 -14.15 5.09 -0.50
CA THR A 45 -13.54 3.76 -0.60
C THR A 45 -14.39 2.68 0.08
N ALA A 46 -15.18 3.02 1.11
CA ALA A 46 -16.09 2.09 1.74
C ALA A 46 -17.17 1.63 0.75
N SER A 47 -17.78 2.59 0.02
CA SER A 47 -18.80 2.29 -0.98
C SER A 47 -18.25 1.48 -2.15
N GLU A 48 -17.05 1.82 -2.66
CA GLU A 48 -16.39 1.07 -3.74
C GLU A 48 -16.11 -0.38 -3.35
N ILE A 49 -15.54 -0.61 -2.17
CA ILE A 49 -15.24 -1.96 -1.68
C ILE A 49 -16.54 -2.75 -1.46
N LYS A 50 -17.57 -2.15 -0.83
CA LYS A 50 -18.87 -2.80 -0.62
C LYS A 50 -19.54 -3.18 -1.95
N ALA A 51 -19.47 -2.31 -2.95
CA ALA A 51 -20.01 -2.57 -4.28
C ALA A 51 -19.31 -3.77 -4.95
N LEU A 52 -17.97 -3.82 -4.89
CA LEU A 52 -17.20 -4.95 -5.39
C LEU A 52 -17.56 -6.26 -4.70
N LEU A 53 -17.63 -6.27 -3.36
CA LEU A 53 -17.95 -7.49 -2.62
C LEU A 53 -19.38 -7.98 -2.93
N LYS A 54 -20.33 -7.06 -3.09
CA LYS A 54 -21.70 -7.37 -3.55
C LYS A 54 -21.71 -7.97 -4.95
N GLU A 55 -20.99 -7.39 -5.90
CA GLU A 55 -20.83 -7.93 -7.26
C GLU A 55 -20.27 -9.36 -7.23
N ARG A 56 -19.32 -9.61 -6.32
CA ARG A 56 -18.69 -10.93 -6.15
C ARG A 56 -19.47 -11.90 -5.26
N ASN A 57 -20.64 -11.50 -4.74
CA ASN A 57 -21.44 -12.26 -3.77
C ASN A 57 -20.61 -12.80 -2.59
N ARG A 58 -19.79 -11.93 -1.99
CA ARG A 58 -18.93 -12.24 -0.82
C ARG A 58 -19.02 -11.12 0.22
N ASN A 59 -18.58 -11.38 1.46
CA ASN A 59 -18.61 -10.42 2.57
C ASN A 59 -17.26 -10.29 3.32
N ASN A 60 -16.20 -10.84 2.75
CA ASN A 60 -14.86 -10.87 3.33
C ASN A 60 -13.82 -10.36 2.33
N ILE A 61 -12.67 -9.91 2.86
CA ILE A 61 -11.41 -9.72 2.13
C ILE A 61 -10.41 -10.74 2.66
N ASP A 62 -9.71 -11.43 1.76
CA ASP A 62 -8.80 -12.53 2.11
C ASP A 62 -7.61 -12.01 2.93
N VAL A 63 -7.03 -10.87 2.51
CA VAL A 63 -5.92 -10.22 3.22
C VAL A 63 -6.15 -8.72 3.31
N VAL A 64 -6.06 -8.17 4.53
CA VAL A 64 -5.92 -6.72 4.74
C VAL A 64 -4.55 -6.47 5.34
N VAL A 65 -3.77 -5.61 4.69
CA VAL A 65 -2.42 -5.22 5.11
C VAL A 65 -2.49 -3.79 5.62
N PHE A 66 -2.11 -3.57 6.87
CA PHE A 66 -1.81 -2.22 7.35
C PHE A 66 -0.29 -2.08 7.39
N THR A 67 0.25 -1.30 6.46
CA THR A 67 1.70 -1.10 6.35
C THR A 67 2.26 -0.49 7.63
N HIS A 68 1.48 0.39 8.25
CA HIS A 68 1.63 0.96 9.60
C HIS A 68 0.26 1.50 10.06
N ILE A 69 0.20 2.26 11.15
CA ILE A 69 -1.05 2.68 11.81
C ILE A 69 -1.22 4.21 11.90
N ASP A 70 -0.69 4.96 10.93
CA ASP A 70 -1.04 6.38 10.76
C ASP A 70 -2.42 6.51 10.12
N LEU A 71 -3.13 7.60 10.45
CA LEU A 71 -4.56 7.74 10.18
C LEU A 71 -4.90 7.71 8.67
N ASP A 72 -3.98 8.16 7.83
CA ASP A 72 -4.08 8.12 6.37
C ASP A 72 -3.88 6.71 5.76
N HIS A 73 -3.58 5.72 6.59
CA HIS A 73 -3.48 4.30 6.22
C HIS A 73 -4.53 3.41 6.89
N ILE A 74 -5.19 3.90 7.95
CA ILE A 74 -6.18 3.12 8.73
C ILE A 74 -7.53 3.83 8.92
N GLY A 75 -7.66 5.08 8.48
CA GLY A 75 -8.80 5.94 8.80
C GLY A 75 -10.14 5.37 8.37
N GLY A 76 -11.01 5.09 9.36
CA GLY A 76 -12.33 4.52 9.14
C GLY A 76 -12.35 2.99 9.02
N ALA A 77 -11.22 2.30 9.22
CA ALA A 77 -11.15 0.84 9.20
C ALA A 77 -12.11 0.21 10.22
N SER A 78 -12.17 0.80 11.41
CA SER A 78 -13.07 0.42 12.50
C SER A 78 -14.54 0.74 12.24
N GLU A 79 -14.89 1.39 11.12
CA GLU A 79 -16.27 1.53 10.65
C GLU A 79 -16.60 0.52 9.53
N LEU A 80 -15.63 0.17 8.70
CA LEU A 80 -15.83 -0.75 7.58
C LEU A 80 -15.76 -2.22 7.99
N PHE A 81 -14.80 -2.58 8.84
CA PHE A 81 -14.42 -3.96 9.08
C PHE A 81 -15.07 -4.57 10.32
N TYR A 82 -15.29 -5.89 10.24
CA TYR A 82 -15.61 -6.74 11.36
C TYR A 82 -14.30 -7.04 12.11
N LEU A 83 -14.21 -6.63 13.37
CA LEU A 83 -13.03 -6.85 14.22
C LEU A 83 -13.34 -7.87 15.32
N GLN A 84 -12.50 -8.89 15.46
CA GLN A 84 -12.72 -10.04 16.35
C GLN A 84 -12.52 -9.71 17.83
N HIS A 85 -11.75 -8.65 18.14
CA HIS A 85 -11.40 -8.29 19.51
C HIS A 85 -12.59 -7.77 20.34
N ALA A 86 -13.35 -6.81 19.82
CA ALA A 86 -14.38 -6.10 20.59
C ALA A 86 -15.76 -6.21 19.95
N GLN A 87 -16.76 -6.59 20.75
CA GLN A 87 -18.13 -6.90 20.31
C GLN A 87 -18.80 -5.75 19.51
N LYS A 88 -18.49 -4.49 19.82
CA LYS A 88 -19.06 -3.33 19.10
C LYS A 88 -18.71 -3.28 17.60
N TYR A 89 -17.69 -4.03 17.16
CA TYR A 89 -17.29 -4.13 15.77
C TYR A 89 -17.77 -5.42 15.10
N GLN A 90 -18.69 -6.16 15.73
CA GLN A 90 -19.11 -7.50 15.29
C GLN A 90 -20.54 -7.53 14.75
N SER A 91 -20.80 -6.74 13.72
CA SER A 91 -22.10 -6.71 13.03
C SER A 91 -22.01 -7.32 11.61
N ASP A 92 -23.12 -7.87 11.12
CA ASP A 92 -23.17 -8.60 9.84
C ASP A 92 -23.00 -7.71 8.60
N ASP A 93 -23.18 -6.40 8.75
CA ASP A 93 -22.99 -5.40 7.69
C ASP A 93 -21.52 -4.97 7.50
N ARG A 94 -20.63 -5.42 8.39
CA ARG A 94 -19.19 -5.14 8.36
C ARG A 94 -18.42 -6.22 7.61
N ILE A 95 -17.37 -5.80 6.92
CA ILE A 95 -16.57 -6.68 6.06
C ILE A 95 -15.63 -7.53 6.91
N LYS A 96 -15.64 -8.85 6.72
CA LYS A 96 -14.73 -9.76 7.43
C LYS A 96 -13.31 -9.69 6.87
N ILE A 97 -12.32 -9.82 7.75
CA ILE A 97 -10.91 -9.93 7.39
C ILE A 97 -10.44 -11.34 7.74
N ASP A 98 -10.05 -12.14 6.74
CA ASP A 98 -9.59 -13.51 6.98
C ASP A 98 -8.16 -13.51 7.52
N ASN A 99 -7.26 -12.75 6.90
CA ASN A 99 -5.88 -12.58 7.36
C ASN A 99 -5.51 -11.09 7.49
N LEU A 100 -5.09 -10.69 8.69
CA LEU A 100 -4.60 -9.35 8.97
C LEU A 100 -3.07 -9.31 8.91
N TRP A 101 -2.49 -8.44 8.10
CA TRP A 101 -1.05 -8.29 7.96
C TRP A 101 -0.59 -6.99 8.60
N ILE A 102 0.32 -7.07 9.57
CA ILE A 102 0.81 -5.91 10.34
C ILE A 102 2.30 -6.04 10.66
N PRO A 103 3.06 -4.93 10.77
CA PRO A 103 4.42 -5.00 11.29
C PRO A 103 4.40 -5.26 12.80
N ALA A 104 5.44 -5.93 13.32
CA ALA A 104 5.59 -6.17 14.75
C ALA A 104 5.53 -4.89 15.59
N GLY A 105 5.92 -3.75 15.00
CA GLY A 105 5.80 -2.41 15.61
C GLY A 105 4.38 -2.08 16.07
N VAL A 106 3.34 -2.50 15.33
CA VAL A 106 1.93 -2.25 15.71
C VAL A 106 1.58 -2.91 17.03
N ILE A 107 2.01 -4.17 17.24
CA ILE A 107 1.77 -4.90 18.50
C ILE A 107 2.52 -4.23 19.66
N LEU A 108 3.73 -3.76 19.37
CA LEU A 108 4.68 -3.26 20.37
C LEU A 108 4.45 -1.79 20.75
N GLU A 109 3.73 -1.02 19.95
CA GLU A 109 3.51 0.39 20.21
C GLU A 109 2.58 0.61 21.41
N GLU A 110 3.07 1.29 22.44
CA GLU A 110 2.28 1.64 23.63
C GLU A 110 1.66 3.03 23.48
N GLY A 111 0.59 3.31 24.22
CA GLY A 111 -0.04 4.65 24.22
C GLY A 111 -0.76 5.03 22.93
N THR A 112 -1.07 4.05 22.05
CA THR A 112 -1.90 4.31 20.86
C THR A 112 -3.30 4.78 21.25
N GLU A 113 -3.87 5.68 20.45
CA GLU A 113 -5.21 6.25 20.63
C GLU A 113 -6.12 5.93 19.42
N ASP A 114 -7.42 6.16 19.59
CA ASP A 114 -8.44 6.07 18.54
C ASP A 114 -8.31 4.85 17.61
N GLU A 115 -8.29 5.08 16.29
CA GLU A 115 -8.22 4.07 15.23
C GLU A 115 -6.97 3.19 15.39
N ALA A 116 -5.82 3.79 15.71
CA ALA A 116 -4.56 3.08 15.90
C ALA A 116 -4.65 2.08 17.06
N ARG A 117 -5.27 2.47 18.18
CA ARG A 117 -5.52 1.58 19.32
C ARG A 117 -6.44 0.43 18.94
N ILE A 118 -7.49 0.71 18.17
CA ILE A 118 -8.46 -0.31 17.75
C ILE A 118 -7.77 -1.39 16.89
N ILE A 119 -7.00 -0.98 15.88
CA ILE A 119 -6.27 -1.89 15.00
C ILE A 119 -5.20 -2.67 15.78
N ARG A 120 -4.47 -2.00 16.68
CA ARG A 120 -3.50 -2.66 17.55
C ARG A 120 -4.15 -3.74 18.41
N GLU A 121 -5.26 -3.45 19.09
CA GLU A 121 -5.92 -4.43 19.95
C GLU A 121 -6.48 -5.63 19.15
N GLU A 122 -6.99 -5.39 17.93
CA GLU A 122 -7.36 -6.47 17.00
C GLU A 122 -6.15 -7.35 16.64
N ALA A 123 -5.02 -6.75 16.28
CA ALA A 123 -3.80 -7.48 15.95
C ALA A 123 -3.29 -8.30 17.14
N CYS A 124 -3.22 -7.68 18.33
CA CYS A 124 -2.85 -8.36 19.58
C CYS A 124 -3.79 -9.53 19.88
N TYR A 125 -5.10 -9.35 19.70
CA TYR A 125 -6.09 -10.41 19.89
C TYR A 125 -5.82 -11.60 18.96
N ARG A 126 -5.72 -11.36 17.65
CA ARG A 126 -5.48 -12.42 16.66
C ARG A 126 -4.17 -13.17 16.88
N LEU A 127 -3.10 -12.46 17.25
CA LEU A 127 -1.81 -13.08 17.58
C LEU A 127 -1.90 -13.97 18.83
N LYS A 128 -2.61 -13.52 19.87
CA LYS A 128 -2.88 -14.34 21.06
C LYS A 128 -3.69 -15.59 20.70
N GLN A 129 -4.70 -15.49 19.83
CA GLN A 129 -5.48 -16.63 19.34
C GLN A 129 -4.69 -17.57 18.41
N GLY A 130 -3.59 -17.09 17.82
CA GLY A 130 -2.72 -17.89 16.97
C GLY A 130 -3.26 -18.15 15.56
N LYS A 131 -4.15 -17.30 15.04
CA LYS A 131 -4.76 -17.46 13.70
C LYS A 131 -5.26 -16.13 13.12
N GLY A 132 -5.44 -16.10 11.80
CA GLY A 132 -6.04 -14.97 11.09
C GLY A 132 -5.16 -13.70 11.06
N ILE A 133 -3.85 -13.84 11.29
CA ILE A 133 -2.88 -12.75 11.30
C ILE A 133 -1.54 -13.22 10.73
N ARG A 134 -0.79 -12.28 10.13
CA ARG A 134 0.62 -12.38 9.80
C ARG A 134 1.33 -11.17 10.37
N VAL A 135 2.38 -11.41 11.15
CA VAL A 135 3.22 -10.38 11.76
C VAL A 135 4.53 -10.29 10.99
N PHE A 136 4.89 -9.08 10.57
CA PHE A 136 6.13 -8.84 9.84
C PHE A 136 7.24 -8.38 10.79
N SER A 137 8.40 -9.04 10.69
CA SER A 137 9.55 -8.95 11.59
C SER A 137 9.39 -9.63 12.95
N ARG A 138 10.54 -10.02 13.52
CA ARG A 138 10.65 -10.77 14.77
C ARG A 138 11.66 -10.13 15.74
N PRO A 139 11.45 -8.88 16.20
CA PRO A 139 12.35 -8.23 17.15
C PRO A 139 12.31 -8.93 18.51
N LYS A 140 13.38 -8.79 19.32
CA LYS A 140 13.46 -9.39 20.66
C LYS A 140 12.34 -8.87 21.58
N LYS A 141 11.91 -7.62 21.36
CA LYS A 141 10.77 -7.02 22.06
C LYS A 141 9.45 -7.79 21.85
N LEU A 142 9.24 -8.41 20.68
CA LEU A 142 8.03 -9.22 20.42
C LEU A 142 8.02 -10.50 21.26
N GLU A 143 9.17 -11.17 21.39
CA GLU A 143 9.30 -12.34 22.27
C GLU A 143 9.01 -11.97 23.73
N ASN A 144 9.57 -10.86 24.20
CA ASN A 144 9.31 -10.36 25.55
C ASN A 144 7.83 -10.01 25.76
N TRP A 145 7.19 -9.39 24.76
CA TRP A 145 5.77 -9.08 24.80
C TRP A 145 4.91 -10.34 24.90
N LEU A 146 5.17 -11.35 24.07
CA LEU A 146 4.44 -12.63 24.06
C LEU A 146 4.53 -13.33 25.44
N ASN A 147 5.75 -13.43 25.98
CA ASN A 147 5.99 -14.06 27.29
C ASN A 147 5.26 -13.31 28.43
N LYS A 148 5.13 -11.98 28.35
CA LYS A 148 4.36 -11.17 29.31
C LYS A 148 2.84 -11.40 29.22
N GLN A 149 2.30 -11.73 28.03
CA GLN A 149 0.87 -11.98 27.89
C GLN A 149 0.45 -13.28 28.55
N ASN A 150 1.24 -14.34 28.36
CA ASN A 150 1.01 -15.67 28.93
C ASN A 150 2.31 -16.48 28.79
N PRO A 151 2.83 -17.13 29.84
CA PRO A 151 4.04 -17.94 29.77
C PRO A 151 4.04 -19.06 28.71
N LYS A 152 2.85 -19.50 28.26
CA LYS A 152 2.72 -20.47 27.16
C LYS A 152 2.84 -19.83 25.78
N LEU A 153 2.48 -18.55 25.63
CA LEU A 153 2.61 -17.85 24.35
C LEU A 153 4.08 -17.54 24.08
N THR A 154 4.76 -18.44 23.38
CA THR A 154 6.17 -18.27 23.00
C THR A 154 6.31 -17.86 21.54
N LEU A 155 7.48 -17.33 21.21
CA LEU A 155 7.84 -16.99 19.83
C LEU A 155 7.81 -18.22 18.91
N GLU A 156 8.25 -19.38 19.39
CA GLU A 156 8.27 -20.61 18.60
C GLU A 156 6.86 -21.13 18.33
N GLU A 157 5.95 -21.06 19.30
CA GLU A 157 4.52 -21.38 19.09
C GLU A 157 3.84 -20.45 18.08
N ARG A 158 4.36 -19.23 17.89
CA ARG A 158 3.81 -18.21 16.99
C ARG A 158 4.61 -18.01 15.72
N LYS A 159 5.72 -18.73 15.53
CA LYS A 159 6.64 -18.57 14.40
C LYS A 159 5.97 -18.75 13.04
N HIS A 160 5.00 -19.65 12.94
CA HIS A 160 4.23 -19.89 11.71
C HIS A 160 3.39 -18.68 11.26
N LEU A 161 3.14 -17.70 12.14
CA LEU A 161 2.44 -16.45 11.89
C LEU A 161 3.39 -15.27 11.65
N ILE A 162 4.71 -15.49 11.70
CA ILE A 162 5.71 -14.42 11.58
C ILE A 162 6.47 -14.60 10.27
N THR A 163 6.69 -13.51 9.54
CA THR A 163 7.54 -13.49 8.35
C THR A 163 8.54 -12.35 8.45
N ASP A 164 9.83 -12.69 8.36
CA ASP A 164 10.92 -11.73 8.43
C ASP A 164 11.24 -11.11 7.07
N ALA A 165 11.88 -9.93 7.07
CA ALA A 165 12.50 -9.38 5.87
C ALA A 165 13.50 -10.38 5.26
N GLY A 166 13.56 -10.43 3.92
CA GLY A 166 14.34 -11.40 3.17
C GLY A 166 13.62 -12.75 2.94
N LYS A 167 12.34 -12.85 3.26
CA LYS A 167 11.54 -14.08 3.09
C LYS A 167 10.31 -13.83 2.21
N LEU A 168 9.83 -14.90 1.59
CA LEU A 168 8.53 -14.93 0.92
C LEU A 168 7.43 -15.10 1.96
N VAL A 169 6.28 -14.45 1.73
CA VAL A 169 5.09 -14.66 2.55
C VAL A 169 4.47 -16.02 2.22
N PRO A 170 4.25 -16.91 3.21
CA PRO A 170 3.64 -18.21 2.97
C PRO A 170 2.19 -18.10 2.45
N GLY A 171 1.80 -19.02 1.58
CA GLY A 171 0.45 -19.09 0.99
C GLY A 171 0.27 -18.25 -0.27
N PHE A 172 1.35 -17.71 -0.83
CA PHE A 172 1.37 -17.01 -2.11
C PHE A 172 2.58 -17.47 -2.92
N SER A 173 2.33 -18.15 -4.03
CA SER A 173 3.31 -18.53 -5.03
C SER A 173 2.87 -18.16 -6.44
N THR A 174 3.83 -17.96 -7.34
CA THR A 174 3.53 -17.78 -8.77
C THR A 174 2.92 -19.02 -9.41
N ALA A 175 3.09 -20.20 -8.81
CA ALA A 175 2.53 -21.46 -9.31
C ALA A 175 1.06 -21.66 -8.93
N GLU A 176 0.64 -21.27 -7.72
CA GLU A 176 -0.71 -21.52 -7.19
C GLU A 176 -1.60 -20.26 -7.26
N GLU A 177 -1.11 -19.12 -6.74
CA GLU A 177 -1.87 -17.86 -6.68
C GLU A 177 -1.57 -16.92 -7.86
N GLY A 178 -0.59 -17.25 -8.69
CA GLY A 178 -0.08 -16.38 -9.76
C GLY A 178 0.71 -15.17 -9.23
N VAL A 179 1.02 -15.14 -7.93
CA VAL A 179 1.79 -14.06 -7.30
C VAL A 179 2.58 -14.58 -6.10
N GLU A 180 3.81 -14.09 -5.91
CA GLU A 180 4.56 -14.22 -4.65
C GLU A 180 4.83 -12.85 -4.04
N PHE A 181 4.92 -12.78 -2.71
CA PHE A 181 5.27 -11.54 -1.98
C PHE A 181 6.60 -11.70 -1.24
N PHE A 182 7.61 -10.94 -1.64
CA PHE A 182 8.89 -10.86 -0.96
C PHE A 182 8.92 -9.67 0.01
N VAL A 183 9.28 -9.93 1.27
CA VAL A 183 9.31 -8.90 2.32
C VAL A 183 10.66 -8.20 2.34
N HIS A 184 10.65 -6.88 2.15
CA HIS A 184 11.84 -6.04 2.27
C HIS A 184 11.97 -5.37 3.65
N SER A 185 10.84 -5.01 4.27
CA SER A 185 10.76 -4.29 5.55
C SER A 185 9.55 -4.76 6.34
N PRO A 186 9.58 -4.72 7.69
CA PRO A 186 10.65 -4.20 8.56
C PRO A 186 11.81 -5.16 8.87
N PHE A 187 12.96 -4.58 9.25
CA PHE A 187 14.12 -5.29 9.79
C PHE A 187 14.04 -5.41 11.31
N ALA A 188 14.27 -6.61 11.84
CA ALA A 188 14.22 -6.88 13.29
C ALA A 188 15.27 -6.09 14.09
N THR A 189 16.46 -5.86 13.52
CA THR A 189 17.55 -5.11 14.17
C THR A 189 17.13 -3.69 14.49
N ARG A 190 16.59 -2.97 13.50
CA ARG A 190 16.12 -1.60 13.68
C ARG A 190 15.03 -1.46 14.75
N GLN A 191 14.13 -2.44 14.83
CA GLN A 191 13.10 -2.46 15.85
C GLN A 191 13.63 -2.76 17.27
N ASN A 192 14.82 -3.36 17.39
CA ASN A 192 15.47 -3.57 18.68
C ASN A 192 16.22 -2.32 19.16
N ASP A 193 16.81 -1.57 18.23
CA ASP A 193 17.66 -0.41 18.53
C ASP A 193 16.86 0.84 18.93
N ASN A 194 15.61 0.96 18.48
CA ASN A 194 14.76 2.11 18.78
C ASN A 194 14.04 1.96 20.13
N GLU A 195 14.06 2.99 20.98
CA GLU A 195 13.22 3.03 22.19
C GLU A 195 11.74 3.25 21.86
N LEU A 196 11.45 4.16 20.92
CA LEU A 196 10.11 4.45 20.40
C LEU A 196 9.85 3.73 19.07
N ILE A 197 8.58 3.45 18.77
CA ILE A 197 8.19 2.84 17.49
C ILE A 197 8.21 3.91 16.40
N ASP A 198 9.16 3.78 15.46
CA ASP A 198 9.17 4.51 14.20
C ASP A 198 8.24 3.80 13.19
N ARG A 199 7.02 4.31 13.04
CA ARG A 199 5.97 3.72 12.19
C ARG A 199 6.37 3.70 10.72
N ASN A 200 6.76 4.86 10.17
CA ASN A 200 7.10 5.02 8.75
C ASN A 200 8.36 4.25 8.40
N GLY A 201 9.39 4.36 9.23
CA GLY A 201 10.59 3.58 9.07
C GLY A 201 10.34 2.07 9.04
N ASN A 202 9.51 1.57 9.96
CA ASN A 202 9.28 0.14 10.12
C ASN A 202 7.99 -0.34 9.44
N CYS A 203 7.49 0.41 8.45
CA CYS A 203 6.31 -0.01 7.71
C CYS A 203 6.62 -1.23 6.82
N ILE A 204 5.58 -1.95 6.42
CA ILE A 204 5.70 -3.09 5.52
C ILE A 204 6.07 -2.58 4.12
N VAL A 205 7.20 -3.08 3.59
CA VAL A 205 7.59 -2.92 2.19
C VAL A 205 7.72 -4.29 1.56
N VAL A 206 7.06 -4.47 0.43
CA VAL A 206 7.04 -5.76 -0.30
C VAL A 206 7.27 -5.56 -1.78
N GLN A 207 7.88 -6.56 -2.41
CA GLN A 207 7.78 -6.78 -3.84
C GLN A 207 6.75 -7.89 -4.10
N ALA A 208 5.71 -7.59 -4.85
CA ALA A 208 4.81 -8.60 -5.42
C ALA A 208 5.31 -8.98 -6.82
N THR A 209 5.63 -10.24 -7.05
CA THR A 209 6.01 -10.76 -8.38
C THR A 209 4.84 -11.58 -8.91
N PHE A 210 4.15 -11.05 -9.92
CA PHE A 210 3.07 -11.71 -10.63
C PHE A 210 3.62 -12.54 -11.77
N LEU A 211 3.02 -13.69 -12.04
CA LEU A 211 3.29 -14.51 -13.21
C LEU A 211 1.96 -14.82 -13.93
N PHE A 212 1.81 -14.30 -15.14
CA PHE A 212 0.64 -14.56 -15.97
C PHE A 212 1.09 -14.94 -17.39
N ASP A 213 0.71 -16.13 -17.88
CA ASP A 213 1.14 -16.66 -19.18
C ASP A 213 2.67 -16.53 -19.43
N SER A 214 3.48 -16.92 -18.43
CA SER A 214 4.95 -16.81 -18.44
C SER A 214 5.52 -15.38 -18.48
N ILE A 215 4.68 -14.35 -18.42
CA ILE A 215 5.10 -12.96 -18.27
C ILE A 215 5.17 -12.61 -16.79
N GLU A 216 6.36 -12.20 -16.37
CA GLU A 216 6.62 -11.73 -15.02
C GLU A 216 6.33 -10.21 -14.94
N THR A 217 5.61 -9.78 -13.92
CA THR A 217 5.39 -8.35 -13.61
C THR A 217 5.68 -8.10 -12.15
N LYS A 218 6.57 -7.16 -11.85
CA LYS A 218 7.04 -6.85 -10.48
C LYS A 218 6.46 -5.54 -9.98
N VAL A 219 5.92 -5.55 -8.77
CA VAL A 219 5.31 -4.38 -8.12
C VAL A 219 5.98 -4.14 -6.79
N ILE A 220 6.50 -2.93 -6.55
CA ILE A 220 7.01 -2.54 -5.23
C ILE A 220 6.00 -1.63 -4.55
N LEU A 221 5.53 -2.07 -3.38
CA LEU A 221 4.64 -1.32 -2.48
C LEU A 221 5.47 -0.86 -1.29
N THR A 222 5.66 0.46 -1.18
CA THR A 222 6.65 1.07 -0.28
C THR A 222 6.07 1.63 1.01
N GLY A 223 4.74 1.74 1.14
CA GLY A 223 4.11 2.44 2.26
C GLY A 223 4.71 3.85 2.42
N ASP A 224 5.04 4.20 3.65
CA ASP A 224 5.58 5.52 4.00
C ASP A 224 7.06 5.49 4.35
N ILE A 225 7.78 4.50 3.82
CA ILE A 225 9.18 4.26 4.17
C ILE A 225 10.07 5.50 3.94
N HIS A 226 10.90 5.81 4.93
CA HIS A 226 11.87 6.91 4.86
C HIS A 226 13.21 6.48 4.24
N GLN A 227 14.03 7.47 3.89
CA GLN A 227 15.29 7.31 3.17
C GLN A 227 16.23 6.29 3.82
N GLU A 228 16.52 6.40 5.12
CA GLU A 228 17.47 5.49 5.81
C GLU A 228 17.06 4.01 5.66
N ALA A 229 15.77 3.73 5.81
CA ALA A 229 15.22 2.40 5.73
C ALA A 229 15.29 1.84 4.30
N LEU A 230 14.99 2.68 3.31
CA LEU A 230 15.04 2.33 1.90
C LEU A 230 16.47 2.11 1.40
N ASP A 231 17.43 2.92 1.87
CA ASP A 231 18.87 2.69 1.67
C ASP A 231 19.28 1.31 2.20
N ASN A 232 18.85 0.97 3.41
CA ASN A 232 19.17 -0.32 4.03
C ASN A 232 18.58 -1.49 3.23
N ILE A 233 17.37 -1.34 2.68
CA ILE A 233 16.79 -2.33 1.74
C ILE A 233 17.70 -2.51 0.53
N ALA A 234 18.12 -1.44 -0.14
CA ALA A 234 18.99 -1.51 -1.30
C ALA A 234 20.37 -2.11 -0.99
N LYS A 235 21.01 -1.65 0.10
CA LYS A 235 22.31 -2.16 0.58
C LYS A 235 22.25 -3.65 0.89
N ASN A 236 21.25 -4.09 1.65
CA ASN A 236 21.08 -5.50 2.01
C ASN A 236 20.80 -6.36 0.77
N THR A 237 19.97 -5.86 -0.15
CA THR A 237 19.68 -6.56 -1.41
C THR A 237 20.95 -6.81 -2.23
N LYS A 238 21.79 -5.78 -2.42
CA LYS A 238 23.10 -5.91 -3.09
C LYS A 238 24.05 -6.84 -2.34
N ARG A 239 24.14 -6.68 -1.01
CA ARG A 239 24.99 -7.54 -0.14
C ARG A 239 24.65 -9.01 -0.29
N HIS A 240 23.37 -9.34 -0.50
CA HIS A 240 22.88 -10.70 -0.68
C HIS A 240 22.80 -11.15 -2.14
N GLN A 241 23.29 -10.36 -3.11
CA GLN A 241 23.24 -10.66 -4.55
C GLN A 241 21.81 -10.97 -5.04
N ASN A 242 20.84 -10.22 -4.52
CA ASN A 242 19.42 -10.40 -4.77
C ASN A 242 18.81 -9.20 -5.53
N GLU A 243 19.57 -8.53 -6.38
CA GLU A 243 19.17 -7.30 -7.08
C GLU A 243 17.80 -7.43 -7.76
N HIS A 244 17.50 -8.60 -8.35
CA HIS A 244 16.18 -8.93 -8.95
C HIS A 244 14.98 -8.72 -7.99
N ARG A 245 15.19 -8.73 -6.68
CA ARG A 245 14.16 -8.45 -5.65
C ARG A 245 13.79 -6.97 -5.53
N LEU A 246 14.53 -6.09 -6.20
CA LEU A 246 14.22 -4.66 -6.30
C LEU A 246 13.92 -4.21 -7.72
N GLU A 247 13.91 -5.11 -8.70
CA GLU A 247 13.35 -4.83 -10.02
C GLU A 247 11.86 -4.50 -9.92
N TRP A 248 11.39 -3.57 -10.74
CA TRP A 248 9.98 -3.18 -10.74
C TRP A 248 9.48 -2.76 -12.13
N ASP A 249 8.23 -3.13 -12.39
CA ASP A 249 7.39 -2.65 -13.48
C ASP A 249 6.36 -1.64 -12.96
N ILE A 250 5.94 -1.76 -11.69
CA ILE A 250 5.08 -0.79 -11.01
C ILE A 250 5.74 -0.39 -9.69
N TYR A 251 5.89 0.92 -9.45
CA TYR A 251 6.49 1.45 -8.22
C TYR A 251 5.55 2.44 -7.54
N LEU A 252 5.08 2.09 -6.34
CA LEU A 252 4.39 3.04 -5.48
C LEU A 252 5.44 3.97 -4.85
N ILE A 253 5.29 5.28 -5.06
CA ILE A 253 6.16 6.28 -4.46
C ILE A 253 5.91 6.32 -2.95
N PRO A 254 6.95 6.22 -2.12
CA PRO A 254 6.82 6.24 -0.67
C PRO A 254 6.28 7.59 -0.15
N HIS A 255 5.50 7.51 0.92
CA HIS A 255 5.12 8.65 1.76
C HIS A 255 4.55 9.82 0.94
N HIS A 256 3.63 9.48 0.03
CA HIS A 256 2.88 10.43 -0.78
C HIS A 256 3.77 11.40 -1.60
N CYS A 257 4.92 10.94 -2.09
CA CYS A 257 5.92 11.77 -2.78
C CYS A 257 6.63 12.78 -1.86
N SER A 258 7.03 12.29 -0.68
CA SER A 258 7.88 13.01 0.27
C SER A 258 9.35 13.03 -0.17
N TYR A 259 10.02 14.18 -0.02
CA TYR A 259 11.46 14.25 -0.24
C TYR A 259 12.23 13.42 0.80
N LYS A 260 11.65 13.23 1.99
CA LYS A 260 12.26 12.45 3.08
C LYS A 260 12.43 10.96 2.75
N SER A 261 11.81 10.48 1.69
CA SER A 261 11.98 9.13 1.19
C SER A 261 13.00 9.03 0.06
N LEU A 262 13.50 10.16 -0.47
CA LEU A 262 14.62 10.21 -1.42
C LEU A 262 15.92 10.68 -0.76
N ASN A 263 15.82 11.74 0.05
CA ASN A 263 16.92 12.40 0.74
C ASN A 263 16.35 13.20 1.92
N GLU A 264 16.50 12.71 3.14
CA GLU A 264 15.96 13.37 4.34
C GLU A 264 16.69 14.68 4.71
N VAL A 265 17.94 14.84 4.26
CA VAL A 265 18.79 15.99 4.57
C VAL A 265 18.41 17.19 3.70
N GLU A 266 18.22 16.98 2.41
CA GLU A 266 18.02 18.07 1.46
C GLU A 266 16.88 17.81 0.46
N LYS A 267 15.82 18.63 0.56
CA LYS A 267 14.71 18.63 -0.40
C LYS A 267 15.13 19.11 -1.80
N GLY A 268 16.12 20.00 -1.87
CA GLY A 268 16.52 20.70 -3.08
C GLY A 268 15.57 21.83 -3.49
N THR A 269 15.97 22.64 -4.46
CA THR A 269 15.19 23.80 -4.95
C THR A 269 14.25 23.42 -6.10
N THR A 270 14.74 22.61 -7.04
CA THR A 270 14.00 22.22 -8.25
C THR A 270 13.78 20.72 -8.34
N THR A 271 14.74 19.92 -7.87
CA THR A 271 14.68 18.46 -7.87
C THR A 271 15.35 17.99 -6.58
N THR A 272 14.76 16.99 -5.93
CA THR A 272 15.39 16.31 -4.80
C THR A 272 16.44 15.35 -5.35
N THR A 273 17.69 15.48 -4.91
CA THR A 273 18.76 14.56 -5.28
C THR A 273 18.71 13.35 -4.36
N PRO A 274 18.45 12.13 -4.87
CA PRO A 274 18.42 10.93 -4.03
C PRO A 274 19.82 10.52 -3.55
N THR A 275 19.85 9.67 -2.52
CA THR A 275 21.05 8.88 -2.19
C THR A 275 21.47 7.97 -3.35
N GLU A 276 22.69 7.42 -3.31
CA GLU A 276 23.18 6.51 -4.36
C GLU A 276 22.37 5.22 -4.44
N GLU A 277 21.93 4.72 -3.28
CA GLU A 277 21.11 3.53 -3.12
C GLU A 277 19.73 3.70 -3.75
N ILE A 278 19.09 4.83 -3.50
CA ILE A 278 17.76 5.12 -4.01
C ILE A 278 17.82 5.49 -5.50
N ARG A 279 18.89 6.18 -5.93
CA ARG A 279 19.17 6.38 -7.36
C ARG A 279 19.26 5.04 -8.08
N TRP A 280 20.04 4.10 -7.54
CA TRP A 280 20.19 2.77 -8.10
C TRP A 280 18.85 2.02 -8.17
N LEU A 281 18.05 2.05 -7.10
CA LEU A 281 16.71 1.44 -7.07
C LEU A 281 15.80 1.99 -8.19
N LEU A 282 15.83 3.30 -8.43
CA LEU A 282 14.89 3.94 -9.34
C LEU A 282 15.38 3.93 -10.79
N GLU A 283 16.68 4.16 -11.02
CA GLU A 283 17.25 4.30 -12.36
C GLU A 283 17.74 2.96 -12.94
N GLU A 284 18.26 2.06 -12.11
CA GLU A 284 18.80 0.78 -12.59
C GLU A 284 17.81 -0.37 -12.46
N GLN A 285 17.07 -0.46 -11.35
CA GLN A 285 16.13 -1.56 -11.12
C GLN A 285 14.74 -1.32 -11.75
N GLY A 286 14.43 -0.08 -12.13
CA GLY A 286 13.23 0.22 -12.91
C GLY A 286 13.29 -0.35 -14.32
N ARG A 287 12.33 -1.21 -14.66
CA ARG A 287 12.18 -1.77 -16.01
C ARG A 287 11.56 -0.72 -16.96
N ASN A 288 11.80 -0.90 -18.26
CA ASN A 288 11.26 0.01 -19.28
C ASN A 288 9.73 -0.12 -19.37
N ARG A 289 9.04 0.97 -19.70
CA ARG A 289 7.57 1.03 -19.82
C ARG A 289 6.84 0.67 -18.52
N GLY A 290 7.47 0.98 -17.39
CA GLY A 290 6.87 0.82 -16.07
C GLY A 290 5.85 1.91 -15.73
N ILE A 291 5.27 1.82 -14.54
CA ILE A 291 4.28 2.76 -14.02
C ILE A 291 4.70 3.18 -12.60
N ILE A 292 5.06 4.44 -12.45
CA ILE A 292 5.36 5.07 -11.16
C ILE A 292 4.09 5.76 -10.67
N VAL A 293 3.58 5.35 -9.50
CA VAL A 293 2.33 5.84 -8.93
C VAL A 293 2.60 6.67 -7.68
N SER A 294 2.06 7.89 -7.63
CA SER A 294 1.96 8.68 -6.41
C SER A 294 0.51 8.66 -5.92
N SER A 295 0.25 7.96 -4.81
CA SER A 295 -0.99 8.13 -4.07
C SER A 295 -0.89 9.41 -3.26
N SER A 296 -1.33 10.54 -3.81
CA SER A 296 -1.19 11.84 -3.16
C SER A 296 -2.20 12.85 -3.69
N LYS A 297 -2.27 14.00 -3.02
CA LYS A 297 -2.88 15.22 -3.59
C LYS A 297 -2.22 15.58 -4.94
N PRO A 298 -2.84 16.45 -5.75
CA PRO A 298 -2.16 17.01 -6.92
C PRO A 298 -0.80 17.61 -6.56
N ILE A 299 0.18 17.47 -7.44
CA ILE A 299 1.54 17.99 -7.18
C ILE A 299 1.47 19.52 -7.12
N PRO A 300 1.95 20.16 -6.03
CA PRO A 300 1.89 21.60 -5.90
C PRO A 300 2.77 22.30 -6.94
N GLY A 301 2.35 23.49 -7.35
CA GLY A 301 3.18 24.38 -8.17
C GLY A 301 4.32 25.05 -7.38
N GLU A 302 4.18 25.11 -6.05
CA GLU A 302 5.11 25.75 -5.13
C GLU A 302 5.76 24.75 -4.17
N ASP A 303 6.72 25.21 -3.35
CA ASP A 303 7.32 24.39 -2.31
C ASP A 303 6.39 24.31 -1.10
N THR A 304 6.29 23.12 -0.51
CA THR A 304 5.39 22.82 0.61
C THR A 304 6.14 22.14 1.74
N THR A 305 5.68 22.29 2.98
CA THR A 305 6.26 21.58 4.13
C THR A 305 5.89 20.10 4.16
N GLN A 306 4.65 19.80 3.76
CA GLN A 306 4.09 18.45 3.73
C GLN A 306 4.07 17.91 2.30
N PRO A 307 4.19 16.58 2.12
CA PRO A 307 4.06 15.97 0.81
C PRO A 307 2.68 16.23 0.18
N PRO A 308 2.54 16.07 -1.14
CA PRO A 308 3.60 15.77 -2.10
C PRO A 308 4.52 16.97 -2.31
N HIS A 309 5.80 16.72 -2.57
CA HIS A 309 6.78 17.78 -2.89
C HIS A 309 7.05 17.84 -4.39
N ARG A 310 6.97 19.05 -4.96
CA ARG A 310 7.24 19.31 -6.38
C ARG A 310 8.64 18.83 -6.81
N GLN A 311 9.65 19.04 -5.97
CA GLN A 311 11.03 18.68 -6.24
C GLN A 311 11.21 17.16 -6.34
N THR A 312 10.54 16.42 -5.47
CA THR A 312 10.54 14.95 -5.48
C THR A 312 9.78 14.42 -6.70
N ALA A 313 8.62 14.99 -7.02
CA ALA A 313 7.86 14.65 -8.22
C ALA A 313 8.68 14.91 -9.51
N ASN A 314 9.46 15.99 -9.55
CA ASN A 314 10.36 16.27 -10.67
C ASN A 314 11.44 15.22 -10.84
N TYR A 315 11.95 14.61 -9.76
CA TYR A 315 12.90 13.50 -9.87
C TYR A 315 12.22 12.27 -10.46
N TYR A 316 11.08 11.85 -9.91
CA TYR A 316 10.33 10.69 -10.43
C TYR A 316 9.88 10.86 -11.88
N ARG A 317 9.48 12.06 -12.30
CA ARG A 317 9.18 12.35 -13.72
C ARG A 317 10.39 12.15 -14.62
N LYS A 318 11.59 12.51 -14.17
CA LYS A 318 12.84 12.26 -14.94
C LYS A 318 13.13 10.77 -15.05
N CYS A 319 12.97 10.01 -13.96
CA CYS A 319 13.10 8.55 -13.99
C CYS A 319 12.07 7.91 -14.93
N ALA A 320 10.82 8.41 -14.92
CA ALA A 320 9.78 7.92 -15.80
C ALA A 320 10.15 8.15 -17.28
N GLN A 321 10.57 9.38 -17.62
CA GLN A 321 10.95 9.75 -18.98
C GLN A 321 12.15 8.95 -19.51
N SER A 322 13.15 8.66 -18.68
CA SER A 322 14.34 7.90 -19.13
C SER A 322 14.06 6.43 -19.44
N LYS A 323 12.91 5.90 -18.99
CA LYS A 323 12.51 4.49 -19.13
C LYS A 323 11.27 4.28 -19.99
N ASP A 324 10.76 5.32 -20.65
CA ASP A 324 9.46 5.31 -21.35
C ASP A 324 8.31 4.86 -20.43
N SER A 325 8.43 5.17 -19.14
CA SER A 325 7.49 4.81 -18.09
C SER A 325 6.49 5.94 -17.84
N GLU A 326 5.35 5.61 -17.23
CA GLU A 326 4.35 6.59 -16.82
C GLU A 326 4.59 7.10 -15.39
N PHE A 327 4.37 8.39 -15.15
CA PHE A 327 4.25 8.96 -13.80
C PHE A 327 2.80 9.40 -13.58
N ILE A 328 2.12 8.81 -12.59
CA ILE A 328 0.69 9.01 -12.37
C ILE A 328 0.42 9.43 -10.92
N VAL A 329 -0.31 10.53 -10.74
CA VAL A 329 -0.83 10.95 -9.44
C VAL A 329 -2.30 10.59 -9.32
N THR A 330 -2.69 9.87 -8.27
CA THR A 330 -4.07 9.35 -8.13
C THR A 330 -5.12 10.46 -8.16
N MET A 331 -4.89 11.57 -7.46
CA MET A 331 -5.80 12.73 -7.47
C MET A 331 -5.75 13.57 -8.75
N GLU A 332 -4.86 13.27 -9.70
CA GLU A 332 -4.82 13.88 -11.04
C GLU A 332 -5.33 12.92 -12.11
N HIS A 333 -5.52 11.64 -11.80
CA HIS A 333 -5.96 10.60 -12.72
C HIS A 333 -7.48 10.42 -12.72
N PRO A 334 -8.15 10.32 -13.88
CA PRO A 334 -7.65 10.65 -15.21
C PRO A 334 -7.57 12.17 -15.46
N LYS A 335 -8.22 12.97 -14.61
CA LYS A 335 -8.12 14.43 -14.58
C LYS A 335 -8.32 14.96 -13.16
N ALA A 336 -7.56 15.99 -12.77
CA ALA A 336 -7.61 16.58 -11.42
C ALA A 336 -8.96 17.21 -11.03
N SER A 337 -9.85 17.49 -12.00
CA SER A 337 -11.20 18.00 -11.73
C SER A 337 -12.20 16.92 -11.34
N ALA A 338 -11.96 15.67 -11.72
CA ALA A 338 -12.82 14.53 -11.41
C ALA A 338 -11.96 13.25 -11.39
N PRO A 339 -11.16 13.05 -10.34
CA PRO A 339 -10.28 11.89 -10.25
C PRO A 339 -11.12 10.62 -10.13
N LYS A 340 -10.55 9.50 -10.59
CA LYS A 340 -11.13 8.16 -10.54
C LYS A 340 -10.06 7.14 -10.16
N PRO A 341 -10.44 5.94 -9.69
CA PRO A 341 -9.49 4.88 -9.41
C PRO A 341 -8.57 4.60 -10.59
N LEU A 342 -7.26 4.59 -10.33
CA LEU A 342 -6.26 4.14 -11.29
C LEU A 342 -6.27 2.62 -11.29
N ILE A 343 -6.66 2.02 -12.42
CA ILE A 343 -6.73 0.57 -12.58
C ILE A 343 -5.60 0.12 -13.50
N ILE A 344 -4.77 -0.80 -13.01
CA ILE A 344 -3.71 -1.46 -13.76
C ILE A 344 -4.05 -2.96 -13.84
N THR A 345 -4.13 -3.50 -15.04
CA THR A 345 -4.30 -4.94 -15.26
C THR A 345 -2.95 -5.60 -15.48
N ILE A 346 -2.81 -6.84 -15.03
CA ILE A 346 -1.65 -7.69 -15.28
C ILE A 346 -2.16 -8.95 -15.99
N ASP A 347 -1.77 -9.09 -17.26
CA ASP A 347 -2.11 -10.20 -18.14
C ASP A 347 -0.89 -10.56 -19.04
N SER A 348 -1.12 -11.24 -20.16
CA SER A 348 -0.08 -11.64 -21.11
C SER A 348 0.63 -10.47 -21.81
N SER A 349 0.13 -9.23 -21.64
CA SER A 349 0.80 -8.01 -22.08
C SER A 349 1.66 -7.37 -20.98
N GLY A 350 1.73 -7.97 -19.79
CA GLY A 350 2.34 -7.37 -18.59
C GLY A 350 1.42 -6.35 -17.93
N ALA A 351 2.01 -5.35 -17.26
CA ALA A 351 1.26 -4.27 -16.63
C ALA A 351 0.71 -3.27 -17.66
N THR A 352 -0.61 -3.10 -17.70
CA THR A 352 -1.26 -2.11 -18.57
C THR A 352 -2.27 -1.27 -17.78
N LYS A 353 -2.18 0.05 -17.90
CA LYS A 353 -3.20 0.96 -17.36
C LYS A 353 -4.50 0.86 -18.16
N LYS A 354 -5.61 0.55 -17.49
CA LYS A 354 -6.93 0.50 -18.13
C LYS A 354 -7.38 1.90 -18.57
N GLN A 355 -7.72 2.05 -19.84
CA GLN A 355 -8.28 3.31 -20.34
C GLN A 355 -9.72 3.52 -19.84
N ILE A 356 -9.99 4.69 -19.26
CA ILE A 356 -11.34 5.08 -18.86
C ILE A 356 -12.01 5.73 -20.06
N SER A 357 -13.00 5.04 -20.66
CA SER A 357 -13.83 5.61 -21.72
C SER A 357 -14.78 6.64 -21.13
N TYR A 358 -14.71 7.89 -21.59
CA TYR A 358 -15.73 8.89 -21.28
C TYR A 358 -16.90 8.70 -22.23
N SER A 359 -18.02 8.13 -21.76
CA SER A 359 -19.28 8.27 -22.47
C SER A 359 -19.72 9.74 -22.35
N THR A 360 -19.51 10.54 -23.39
CA THR A 360 -20.19 11.83 -23.53
C THR A 360 -21.70 11.57 -23.55
N PRO A 361 -22.51 12.22 -22.70
CA PRO A 361 -23.95 12.14 -22.86
C PRO A 361 -24.28 12.79 -24.21
N LEU A 362 -24.88 12.02 -25.12
CA LEU A 362 -25.49 12.53 -26.33
C LEU A 362 -26.59 13.51 -25.90
N ILE A 363 -26.33 14.81 -26.04
CA ILE A 363 -27.37 15.83 -25.96
C ILE A 363 -28.26 15.60 -27.18
N VAL A 364 -29.35 14.86 -27.00
CA VAL A 364 -30.43 14.81 -27.99
C VAL A 364 -31.14 16.16 -27.90
N THR A 365 -30.73 17.11 -28.74
CA THR A 365 -31.53 18.30 -28.98
C THR A 365 -32.82 17.86 -29.68
N LYS A 366 -33.90 17.73 -28.92
CA LYS A 366 -35.25 17.70 -29.50
C LYS A 366 -35.45 19.03 -30.22
N SER A 367 -35.54 18.99 -31.55
CA SER A 367 -36.03 20.13 -32.31
C SER A 367 -37.46 20.44 -31.85
N THR A 368 -37.69 21.67 -31.41
CA THR A 368 -39.03 22.18 -31.22
C THR A 368 -39.74 22.23 -32.58
N PRO A 369 -41.01 21.81 -32.69
CA PRO A 369 -41.75 21.95 -33.93
C PRO A 369 -41.90 23.44 -34.23
N ARG A 370 -41.55 23.87 -35.45
CA ARG A 370 -41.88 25.20 -35.94
C ARG A 370 -43.40 25.30 -36.05
N ALA A 371 -43.99 26.28 -35.38
CA ALA A 371 -45.30 26.80 -35.72
C ALA A 371 -45.14 27.83 -36.84
N GLY A 372 -45.95 27.71 -37.89
CA GLY A 372 -45.98 28.64 -39.03
C GLY A 372 -46.02 27.91 -40.36
#